data_AF-A0A9E2C425-F1
#
_entry.id   AF-A0A9E2C425-F1
#
_cell.length_a   1.000
_cell.length_b   1.000
_cell.length_c   1.000
_cell.angle_alpha   90.00
_cell.angle_beta   90.00
_cell.angle_gamma   90.00
#
_symmetry.space_group_name_H-M   'P 1'
#
loop_
_entity.id
_entity.type
_entity.pdbx_description
1 polymer ?
#
loop_
_entity_poly.entity_id
_entity_poly.type
_entity_poly.pdbx_seq_one_letter_code
_entity_poly.pdbx_strand_id
1 'polypeptide(L)'
;MSTQEPWDHEQFEAKLREKGAAYHIHHPFNVMLNTGKASREQIRGWVANRFYYQIAIPVKDAAVLSNTPDRAVRRQWIQRILDHDGYEITAPDGTTVRDEGGIEAWIKLGEATGLTREEIVDLRHVVPGVRFAVDAYINFARQRPWQEAVCSSLTELFAPKIHKERLANWPEHYPWIESSGLQYFRNRVSQARRDVEQGLAVTLDHFDTRDMQERALDILQFKLDVLWTMNDAMATAYGVTK
;
A
#
# COMPACT_ATOMS: atom_id res chain seq x y z
N MET A 1 1.44 -5.34 -32.52
CA MET A 1 0.63 -6.47 -32.01
C MET A 1 1.55 -7.66 -31.93
N SER A 2 1.87 -8.14 -30.73
CA SER A 2 2.67 -9.35 -30.55
C SER A 2 2.00 -10.54 -31.27
N THR A 3 2.82 -11.37 -31.91
CA THR A 3 2.37 -12.61 -32.57
C THR A 3 2.28 -13.79 -31.61
N GLN A 4 2.54 -13.58 -30.32
CA GLN A 4 2.48 -14.63 -29.31
C GLN A 4 1.05 -14.77 -28.79
N GLU A 5 0.63 -16.02 -28.55
CA GLU A 5 -0.65 -16.32 -27.91
C GLU A 5 -0.70 -15.69 -26.50
N PRO A 6 -1.86 -15.16 -26.05
CA PRO A 6 -2.03 -14.70 -24.67
C PRO A 6 -1.86 -15.86 -23.68
N TRP A 7 -1.40 -15.54 -22.47
CA TRP A 7 -1.44 -16.47 -21.34
C TRP A 7 -2.88 -16.69 -20.94
N ASP A 8 -3.23 -17.90 -20.51
CA ASP A 8 -4.48 -18.10 -19.78
C ASP A 8 -4.43 -17.39 -18.39
N HIS A 9 -5.55 -17.39 -17.67
CA HIS A 9 -5.64 -16.72 -16.38
C HIS A 9 -4.64 -17.26 -15.35
N GLU A 10 -4.41 -18.57 -15.32
CA GLU A 10 -3.49 -19.21 -14.35
C GLU A 10 -2.04 -18.82 -14.63
N GLN A 11 -1.64 -18.91 -15.90
CA GLN A 11 -0.32 -18.50 -16.37
C GLN A 11 -0.08 -17.00 -16.15
N PHE A 12 -1.07 -16.16 -16.45
CA PHE A 12 -0.95 -14.72 -16.28
C PHE A 12 -0.88 -14.33 -14.80
N GLU A 13 -1.71 -14.93 -13.94
CA GLU A 13 -1.61 -14.74 -12.49
C GLU A 13 -0.23 -15.18 -11.96
N ALA A 14 0.29 -16.31 -12.43
CA ALA A 14 1.64 -16.76 -12.06
C ALA A 14 2.70 -15.71 -12.44
N LYS A 15 2.61 -15.11 -13.64
CA LYS A 15 3.50 -14.01 -14.06
C LYS A 15 3.36 -12.76 -13.19
N LEU A 16 2.15 -12.39 -12.79
CA LEU A 16 1.92 -11.28 -11.85
C LEU A 16 2.56 -11.59 -10.48
N ARG A 17 2.47 -12.83 -10.00
CA ARG A 17 3.06 -13.25 -8.72
C ARG A 17 4.59 -13.32 -8.75
N GLU A 18 5.19 -13.70 -9.88
CA GLU A 18 6.66 -13.70 -10.08
C GLU A 18 7.28 -12.31 -9.83
N LYS A 19 6.56 -11.23 -10.15
CA LYS A 19 6.99 -9.85 -9.86
C LYS A 19 7.23 -9.57 -8.37
N GLY A 20 6.71 -10.41 -7.47
CA GLY A 20 6.95 -10.33 -6.03
C GLY A 20 8.43 -10.40 -5.64
N ALA A 21 9.30 -10.95 -6.49
CA ALA A 21 10.75 -10.95 -6.28
C ALA A 21 11.36 -9.52 -6.20
N ALA A 22 10.72 -8.53 -6.81
CA ALA A 22 11.11 -7.12 -6.74
C ALA A 22 10.36 -6.35 -5.63
N TYR A 23 9.58 -7.02 -4.79
CA TYR A 23 8.83 -6.36 -3.73
C TYR A 23 9.75 -5.76 -2.66
N HIS A 24 9.34 -4.62 -2.10
CA HIS A 24 10.19 -3.83 -1.20
C HIS A 24 10.57 -4.51 0.12
N ILE A 25 10.02 -5.69 0.42
CA ILE A 25 10.42 -6.52 1.56
C ILE A 25 11.90 -6.90 1.47
N HIS A 26 12.44 -6.97 0.25
CA HIS A 26 13.83 -7.28 -0.04
C HIS A 26 14.75 -6.05 -0.01
N HIS A 27 14.20 -4.84 0.07
CA HIS A 27 15.00 -3.63 0.14
C HIS A 27 15.81 -3.58 1.45
N PRO A 28 17.11 -3.22 1.45
CA PRO A 28 17.95 -3.21 2.65
C PRO A 28 17.34 -2.47 3.85
N PHE A 29 16.68 -1.34 3.60
CA PHE A 29 15.93 -0.60 4.62
C PHE A 29 14.79 -1.40 5.28
N ASN A 30 13.99 -2.18 4.52
CA ASN A 30 12.96 -3.05 5.12
C ASN A 30 13.56 -4.27 5.81
N VAL A 31 14.65 -4.83 5.28
CA VAL A 31 15.38 -5.91 5.94
C VAL A 31 15.87 -5.45 7.31
N MET A 32 16.53 -4.29 7.38
CA MET A 32 16.97 -3.67 8.64
C MET A 32 15.83 -3.46 9.63
N LEU A 33 14.68 -2.92 9.17
CA LEU A 33 13.49 -2.77 9.99
C LEU A 33 12.98 -4.12 10.52
N ASN A 34 13.08 -5.20 9.76
CA ASN A 34 12.55 -6.50 10.15
C ASN A 34 13.48 -7.32 11.04
N THR A 35 14.79 -7.14 10.93
CA THR A 35 15.81 -7.95 11.63
C THR A 35 16.36 -7.31 12.91
N GLY A 36 15.66 -6.31 13.47
CA GLY A 36 16.07 -5.67 14.71
C GLY A 36 17.29 -4.75 14.63
N LYS A 37 17.74 -4.40 13.42
CA LYS A 37 18.95 -3.58 13.20
C LYS A 37 18.66 -2.08 13.09
N ALA A 38 17.39 -1.69 13.04
CA ALA A 38 17.02 -0.29 12.89
C ALA A 38 17.12 0.46 14.22
N SER A 39 17.64 1.69 14.17
CA SER A 39 17.57 2.63 15.28
C SER A 39 16.16 3.17 15.47
N ARG A 40 15.90 3.79 16.64
CA ARG A 40 14.61 4.48 16.89
C ARG A 40 14.36 5.58 15.87
N GLU A 41 15.38 6.33 15.49
CA GLU A 41 15.29 7.40 14.50
C GLU A 41 14.93 6.85 13.11
N GLN A 42 15.53 5.74 12.70
CA GLN A 42 15.21 5.09 11.43
C GLN A 42 13.76 4.58 11.38
N ILE A 43 13.26 4.00 12.49
CA ILE A 43 11.86 3.56 12.60
C ILE A 43 10.91 4.76 12.56
N ARG A 44 11.19 5.83 13.31
CA ARG A 44 10.38 7.06 13.30
C ARG A 44 10.35 7.71 11.92
N GLY A 45 11.52 7.83 11.29
CA GLY A 45 11.66 8.34 9.93
C GLY A 45 10.84 7.52 8.93
N TRP A 46 10.86 6.19 9.05
CA TRP A 46 10.03 5.30 8.26
C TRP A 46 8.53 5.54 8.48
N VAL A 47 8.07 5.57 9.73
CA VAL A 47 6.65 5.77 10.06
C VAL A 47 6.14 7.10 9.52
N ALA A 48 6.88 8.18 9.75
CA ALA A 48 6.50 9.53 9.33
C ALA A 48 6.47 9.67 7.80
N ASN A 49 7.45 9.11 7.09
CA ASN A 49 7.47 9.15 5.63
C ASN A 49 6.38 8.28 5.00
N ARG A 50 6.16 7.08 5.54
CA ARG A 50 5.13 6.17 5.04
C ARG A 50 3.72 6.69 5.30
N PHE A 51 3.51 7.54 6.30
CA PHE A 51 2.22 8.20 6.50
C PHE A 51 1.75 8.97 5.25
N TYR A 52 2.66 9.59 4.50
CA TYR A 52 2.31 10.24 3.22
C TYR A 52 1.74 9.26 2.20
N TYR A 53 2.30 8.05 2.10
CA TYR A 53 1.74 6.99 1.28
C TYR A 53 0.37 6.55 1.79
N GLN A 54 0.17 6.50 3.11
CA GLN A 54 -1.10 6.08 3.69
C GLN A 54 -2.26 7.02 3.39
N ILE A 55 -2.05 8.33 3.50
CA ILE A 55 -3.06 9.34 3.16
C ILE A 55 -3.25 9.50 1.65
N ALA A 56 -2.26 9.09 0.85
CA ALA A 56 -2.35 9.09 -0.60
C ALA A 56 -3.20 7.95 -1.17
N ILE A 57 -3.35 6.82 -0.45
CA ILE A 57 -4.17 5.68 -0.89
C ILE A 57 -5.63 6.08 -1.19
N PRO A 58 -6.39 6.69 -0.26
CA PRO A 58 -7.78 7.06 -0.54
C PRO A 58 -7.90 8.11 -1.66
N VAL A 59 -6.92 9.02 -1.81
CA VAL A 59 -6.87 9.97 -2.94
C VAL A 59 -6.68 9.24 -4.27
N LYS A 60 -5.76 8.28 -4.32
CA LYS A 60 -5.52 7.42 -5.47
C LYS A 60 -6.76 6.59 -5.79
N ASP A 61 -7.40 6.00 -4.79
CA ASP A 61 -8.62 5.21 -4.97
C ASP A 61 -9.82 6.04 -5.42
N ALA A 62 -9.94 7.29 -4.97
CA ALA A 62 -10.93 8.23 -5.48
C ALA A 62 -10.71 8.54 -6.97
N ALA A 63 -9.46 8.64 -7.42
CA ALA A 63 -9.14 8.80 -8.84
C ALA A 63 -9.51 7.56 -9.68
N VAL A 64 -9.34 6.35 -9.12
CA VAL A 64 -9.85 5.13 -9.76
C VAL A 64 -11.38 5.21 -9.91
N LEU A 65 -12.08 5.58 -8.83
CA LEU A 65 -13.54 5.71 -8.84
C LEU A 65 -14.04 6.74 -9.85
N SER A 66 -13.37 7.91 -9.96
CA SER A 66 -13.76 8.95 -10.92
C SER A 66 -13.64 8.49 -12.37
N ASN A 67 -12.69 7.59 -12.65
CA ASN A 67 -12.42 7.06 -13.98
C ASN A 67 -13.23 5.78 -14.30
N THR A 68 -13.96 5.22 -13.34
CA THR A 68 -14.69 3.95 -13.49
C THR A 68 -16.17 4.21 -13.78
N PRO A 69 -16.68 3.99 -15.00
CA PRO A 69 -18.10 4.17 -15.31
C PRO A 69 -18.99 3.06 -14.73
N ASP A 70 -18.42 1.89 -14.45
CA ASP A 70 -19.13 0.73 -13.90
C ASP A 70 -19.50 0.93 -12.41
N ARG A 71 -20.81 0.96 -12.12
CA ARG A 71 -21.32 1.11 -10.75
C ARG A 71 -20.99 -0.08 -9.84
N ALA A 72 -21.01 -1.31 -10.35
CA ALA A 72 -20.74 -2.50 -9.55
C ALA A 72 -19.28 -2.50 -9.07
N VAL A 73 -18.34 -2.14 -9.95
CA VAL A 73 -16.93 -1.97 -9.59
C VAL A 73 -16.78 -0.85 -8.55
N ARG A 74 -17.40 0.33 -8.76
CA ARG A 74 -17.33 1.45 -7.79
C ARG A 74 -17.85 1.07 -6.40
N ARG A 75 -18.93 0.29 -6.32
CA ARG A 75 -19.51 -0.16 -5.03
C ARG A 75 -18.58 -1.05 -4.23
N GLN A 76 -17.73 -1.82 -4.89
CA GLN A 76 -16.72 -2.63 -4.21
C GLN A 76 -15.48 -1.79 -3.88
N TRP A 77 -15.01 -0.99 -4.85
CA TRP A 77 -13.77 -0.22 -4.72
C TRP A 77 -13.83 0.89 -3.67
N ILE A 78 -15.03 1.46 -3.41
CA ILE A 78 -15.24 2.48 -2.36
C ILE A 78 -14.86 1.96 -0.96
N GLN A 79 -14.94 0.65 -0.72
CA GLN A 79 -14.58 0.07 0.58
C GLN A 79 -13.14 0.40 0.97
N ARG A 80 -12.22 0.49 0.00
CA ARG A 80 -10.80 0.83 0.24
C ARG A 80 -10.63 2.23 0.81
N ILE A 81 -11.46 3.18 0.37
CA ILE A 81 -11.49 4.55 0.93
C ILE A 81 -12.00 4.50 2.36
N LEU A 82 -13.12 3.80 2.59
CA LEU A 82 -13.70 3.64 3.94
C LEU A 82 -12.75 2.94 4.92
N ASP A 83 -11.99 1.94 4.46
CA ASP A 83 -11.00 1.24 5.28
C ASP A 83 -9.85 2.16 5.72
N HIS A 84 -9.51 3.18 4.91
CA HIS A 84 -8.43 4.11 5.16
C HIS A 84 -8.89 5.36 5.94
N ASP A 85 -9.95 6.01 5.48
CA ASP A 85 -10.49 7.25 6.06
C ASP A 85 -11.37 6.99 7.29
N GLY A 86 -11.90 5.78 7.42
CA GLY A 86 -12.95 5.49 8.39
C GLY A 86 -14.31 5.99 7.90
N TYR A 87 -15.33 5.86 8.76
CA TYR A 87 -16.68 6.36 8.49
C TYR A 87 -17.47 6.54 9.78
N GLU A 88 -18.46 7.41 9.74
CA GLU A 88 -19.46 7.57 10.80
C GLU A 88 -20.84 7.60 10.15
N ILE A 89 -21.71 6.65 10.51
CA ILE A 89 -23.04 6.51 9.94
C ILE A 89 -24.05 6.47 11.08
N THR A 90 -24.95 7.45 11.09
CA THR A 90 -26.07 7.51 12.03
C THR A 90 -27.34 6.98 11.38
N ALA A 91 -27.93 5.94 11.98
CA ALA A 91 -29.20 5.38 11.57
C ALA A 91 -30.39 6.29 11.97
N PRO A 92 -31.57 6.14 11.33
CA PRO A 92 -32.75 6.95 11.67
C PRO A 92 -33.22 6.82 13.13
N ASP A 93 -32.85 5.74 13.82
CA ASP A 93 -33.15 5.52 15.24
C ASP A 93 -32.16 6.22 16.20
N GLY A 94 -31.19 6.96 15.66
CA GLY A 94 -30.17 7.69 16.40
C GLY A 94 -28.90 6.89 16.71
N THR A 95 -28.82 5.60 16.32
CA THR A 95 -27.63 4.78 16.55
C THR A 95 -26.51 5.17 15.59
N THR A 96 -25.32 5.46 16.10
CA THR A 96 -24.12 5.76 15.28
C THR A 96 -23.15 4.59 15.28
N VAL A 97 -22.75 4.15 14.08
CA VAL A 97 -21.63 3.23 13.87
C VAL A 97 -20.44 4.05 13.40
N ARG A 98 -19.27 3.87 14.04
CA ARG A 98 -18.04 4.58 13.72
C ARG A 98 -16.87 3.62 13.53
N ASP A 99 -16.09 3.86 12.49
CA ASP A 99 -14.75 3.31 12.27
C ASP A 99 -13.79 4.50 12.09
N GLU A 100 -12.66 4.50 12.79
CA GLU A 100 -11.64 5.55 12.69
C GLU A 100 -10.73 5.42 11.46
N GLY A 101 -10.68 4.23 10.85
CA GLY A 101 -9.91 3.99 9.64
C GLY A 101 -8.43 3.69 9.84
N GLY A 102 -7.80 3.27 8.74
CA GLY A 102 -6.39 2.93 8.67
C GLY A 102 -5.45 4.13 8.84
N ILE A 103 -5.87 5.35 8.48
CA ILE A 103 -5.08 6.56 8.68
C ILE A 103 -4.91 6.83 10.19
N GLU A 104 -5.98 6.75 10.97
CA GLU A 104 -5.89 6.87 12.44
C GLU A 104 -5.09 5.74 13.06
N ALA A 105 -5.26 4.50 12.58
CA ALA A 105 -4.43 3.38 13.03
C ALA A 105 -2.93 3.60 12.74
N TRP A 106 -2.59 4.30 11.65
CA TRP A 106 -1.20 4.66 11.34
C TRP A 106 -0.69 5.81 12.21
N ILE A 107 -1.53 6.78 12.57
CA ILE A 107 -1.16 7.83 13.53
C ILE A 107 -0.83 7.19 14.89
N LYS A 108 -1.66 6.26 15.36
CA LYS A 108 -1.41 5.50 16.60
C LYS A 108 -0.10 4.69 16.53
N LEU A 109 0.27 4.18 15.36
CA LEU A 109 1.60 3.56 15.16
C LEU A 109 2.72 4.59 15.39
N GLY A 110 2.59 5.80 14.84
CA GLY A 110 3.58 6.87 15.05
C GLY A 110 3.70 7.28 16.52
N GLU A 111 2.59 7.45 17.22
CA GLU A 111 2.55 7.71 18.66
C GLU A 111 3.24 6.59 19.45
N ALA A 112 3.00 5.33 19.11
CA ALA A 112 3.67 4.17 19.72
C ALA A 112 5.19 4.15 19.45
N THR A 113 5.68 4.87 18.44
CA THR A 113 7.13 5.07 18.22
C THR A 113 7.69 6.32 18.92
N GLY A 114 6.84 7.08 19.60
CA GLY A 114 7.18 8.33 20.30
C GLY A 114 7.27 9.56 19.41
N LEU A 115 6.60 9.54 18.24
CA LEU A 115 6.29 10.76 17.49
C LEU A 115 5.02 11.39 18.06
N THR A 116 4.89 12.71 17.98
CA THR A 116 3.61 13.37 18.25
C THR A 116 2.70 13.25 17.04
N ARG A 117 1.38 13.33 17.27
CA ARG A 117 0.40 13.44 16.18
C ARG A 117 0.73 14.58 15.23
N GLU A 118 1.10 15.75 15.77
CA GLU A 118 1.43 16.94 14.97
C GLU A 118 2.57 16.67 13.98
N GLU A 119 3.68 16.07 14.44
CA GLU A 119 4.83 15.71 13.59
C GLU A 119 4.48 14.72 12.47
N ILE A 120 3.46 13.90 12.67
CA ILE A 120 2.98 12.95 11.66
C ILE A 120 2.10 13.66 10.64
N VAL A 121 1.10 14.41 11.11
CA VAL A 121 0.05 14.97 10.25
C VAL A 121 0.49 16.17 9.44
N ASP A 122 1.47 16.94 9.91
CA ASP A 122 1.95 18.12 9.19
C ASP A 122 2.98 17.81 8.10
N LEU A 123 3.41 16.54 8.01
CA LEU A 123 4.29 16.00 6.98
C LEU A 123 5.70 16.62 6.96
N ARG A 124 6.16 17.28 8.05
CA ARG A 124 7.47 17.94 8.10
C ARG A 124 8.65 16.99 7.86
N HIS A 125 8.47 15.70 8.13
CA HIS A 125 9.49 14.67 7.97
C HIS A 125 9.47 13.98 6.60
N VAL A 126 8.48 14.26 5.75
CA VAL A 126 8.35 13.60 4.45
C VAL A 126 9.44 14.09 3.49
N VAL A 127 10.36 13.19 3.15
CA VAL A 127 11.48 13.52 2.27
C VAL A 127 11.01 13.65 0.81
N PRO A 128 11.64 14.51 0.00
CA PRO A 128 11.17 14.80 -1.36
C PRO A 128 11.06 13.56 -2.25
N GLY A 129 12.01 12.62 -2.15
CA GLY A 129 11.97 11.37 -2.93
C GLY A 129 10.76 10.49 -2.61
N VAL A 130 10.33 10.45 -1.35
CA VAL A 130 9.09 9.75 -0.96
C VAL A 130 7.89 10.49 -1.56
N ARG A 131 7.84 11.82 -1.43
CA ARG A 131 6.75 12.62 -1.99
C ARG A 131 6.57 12.39 -3.50
N PHE A 132 7.65 12.51 -4.27
CA PHE A 132 7.60 12.31 -5.72
C PHE A 132 7.20 10.88 -6.12
N ALA A 133 7.70 9.85 -5.43
CA ALA A 133 7.32 8.48 -5.71
C ALA A 133 5.82 8.23 -5.44
N VAL A 134 5.31 8.74 -4.32
CA VAL A 134 3.88 8.62 -3.96
C VAL A 134 2.99 9.42 -4.91
N ASP A 135 3.39 10.65 -5.26
CA ASP A 135 2.63 11.51 -6.17
C ASP A 135 2.58 10.92 -7.58
N ALA A 136 3.64 10.24 -8.03
CA ALA A 136 3.63 9.51 -9.29
C ALA A 136 2.53 8.43 -9.31
N TYR A 137 2.27 7.75 -8.19
CA TYR A 137 1.21 6.76 -8.10
C TYR A 137 -0.19 7.37 -8.16
N ILE A 138 -0.41 8.49 -7.47
CA ILE A 138 -1.68 9.24 -7.59
C ILE A 138 -1.88 9.71 -9.03
N ASN A 139 -0.86 10.32 -9.63
CA ASN A 139 -0.92 10.86 -10.99
C ASN A 139 -1.19 9.76 -12.03
N PHE A 140 -0.58 8.58 -11.86
CA PHE A 140 -0.88 7.41 -12.69
C PHE A 140 -2.37 7.05 -12.63
N ALA A 141 -2.94 6.92 -11.42
CA ALA A 141 -4.36 6.58 -11.28
C ALA A 141 -5.32 7.64 -11.82
N ARG A 142 -4.94 8.93 -11.77
CA ARG A 142 -5.73 10.02 -12.34
C ARG A 142 -5.76 10.00 -13.88
N GLN A 143 -4.65 9.62 -14.50
CA GLN A 143 -4.44 9.83 -15.94
C GLN A 143 -4.64 8.58 -16.79
N ARG A 144 -4.54 7.38 -16.19
CA ARG A 144 -4.64 6.11 -16.92
C ARG A 144 -6.06 5.53 -16.89
N PRO A 145 -6.40 4.63 -17.83
CA PRO A 145 -7.64 3.86 -17.76
C PRO A 145 -7.80 3.19 -16.39
N TRP A 146 -9.03 3.11 -15.90
CA TRP A 146 -9.28 2.65 -14.52
C TRP A 146 -8.79 1.22 -14.29
N GLN A 147 -8.79 0.35 -15.31
CA GLN A 147 -8.26 -1.02 -15.22
C GLN A 147 -6.75 -1.05 -15.02
N GLU A 148 -5.99 -0.16 -15.68
CA GLU A 148 -4.55 0.00 -15.42
C GLU A 148 -4.31 0.49 -13.99
N ALA A 149 -5.11 1.44 -13.53
CA ALA A 149 -5.01 1.95 -12.16
C ALA A 149 -5.37 0.88 -11.10
N VAL A 150 -6.37 0.03 -11.37
CA VAL A 150 -6.70 -1.15 -10.55
C VAL A 150 -5.54 -2.15 -10.55
N CYS A 151 -5.00 -2.50 -11.73
CA CYS A 151 -3.87 -3.42 -11.87
C CYS A 151 -2.66 -2.99 -11.03
N SER A 152 -2.37 -1.68 -11.00
CA SER A 152 -1.27 -1.13 -10.20
C SER A 152 -1.45 -1.29 -8.68
N SER A 153 -2.61 -1.72 -8.18
CA SER A 153 -2.80 -2.07 -6.77
C SER A 153 -2.25 -3.46 -6.42
N LEU A 154 -2.03 -4.34 -7.41
CA LEU A 154 -1.73 -5.77 -7.21
C LEU A 154 -0.43 -6.10 -6.47
N THR A 155 0.42 -5.12 -6.17
CA THR A 155 1.45 -5.30 -5.11
C THR A 155 0.87 -5.75 -3.77
N GLU A 156 -0.43 -5.58 -3.54
CA GLU A 156 -1.14 -6.11 -2.39
C GLU A 156 -1.11 -7.65 -2.31
N LEU A 157 -0.83 -8.36 -3.41
CA LEU A 157 -0.53 -9.80 -3.42
C LEU A 157 0.61 -10.16 -2.45
N PHE A 158 1.53 -9.22 -2.22
CA PHE A 158 2.75 -9.41 -1.43
C PHE A 158 2.67 -8.77 -0.03
N ALA A 159 1.71 -7.88 0.19
CA ALA A 159 1.57 -7.11 1.42
C ALA A 159 1.31 -7.96 2.69
N PRO A 160 0.50 -9.03 2.67
CA PRO A 160 0.26 -9.84 3.87
C PRO A 160 1.55 -10.42 4.48
N LYS A 161 2.54 -10.79 3.66
CA LYS A 161 3.80 -11.36 4.14
C LYS A 161 4.57 -10.34 4.99
N ILE A 162 4.81 -9.13 4.45
CA ILE A 162 5.57 -8.10 5.18
C ILE A 162 4.84 -7.63 6.45
N HIS A 163 3.51 -7.60 6.46
CA HIS A 163 2.75 -7.27 7.68
C HIS A 163 2.85 -8.35 8.75
N LYS A 164 2.78 -9.63 8.37
CA LYS A 164 2.95 -10.76 9.29
C LYS A 164 4.36 -10.79 9.89
N GLU A 165 5.40 -10.54 9.08
CA GLU A 165 6.78 -10.48 9.59
C GLU A 165 6.97 -9.37 10.62
N ARG A 166 6.43 -8.16 10.38
CA ARG A 166 6.48 -7.08 11.39
C ARG A 166 5.75 -7.46 12.68
N LEU A 167 4.57 -8.06 12.57
CA LEU A 167 3.80 -8.51 13.74
C LEU A 167 4.51 -9.61 14.53
N ALA A 168 5.29 -10.46 13.87
CA ALA A 168 6.07 -11.52 14.52
C ALA A 168 7.35 -10.98 15.16
N ASN A 169 8.08 -10.10 14.47
CA ASN A 169 9.45 -9.75 14.82
C ASN A 169 9.57 -8.45 15.64
N TRP A 170 8.73 -7.43 15.37
CA TRP A 170 8.87 -6.12 16.02
C TRP A 170 8.68 -6.15 17.54
N PRO A 171 7.75 -6.94 18.12
CA PRO A 171 7.62 -7.02 19.58
C PRO A 171 8.89 -7.53 20.27
N GLU A 172 9.64 -8.42 19.64
CA GLU A 172 10.91 -8.95 20.16
C GLU A 172 12.05 -7.95 19.99
N HIS A 173 12.19 -7.37 18.79
CA HIS A 173 13.32 -6.51 18.46
C HIS A 173 13.20 -5.07 18.98
N TYR A 174 11.97 -4.56 19.08
CA TYR A 174 11.68 -3.19 19.46
C TYR A 174 10.60 -3.16 20.56
N PRO A 175 10.88 -3.72 21.75
CA PRO A 175 9.89 -3.85 22.83
C PRO A 175 9.40 -2.50 23.40
N TRP A 176 10.03 -1.40 23.00
CA TRP A 176 9.63 -0.03 23.32
C TRP A 176 8.48 0.50 22.46
N ILE A 177 8.10 -0.21 21.38
CA ILE A 177 6.93 0.13 20.57
C ILE A 177 5.71 -0.55 21.20
N GLU A 178 4.72 0.25 21.59
CA GLU A 178 3.50 -0.29 22.20
C GLU A 178 2.72 -1.19 21.23
N SER A 179 2.24 -2.33 21.73
CA SER A 179 1.55 -3.34 20.92
C SER A 179 0.22 -2.84 20.30
N SER A 180 -0.39 -1.81 20.88
CA SER A 180 -1.56 -1.09 20.37
C SER A 180 -1.26 -0.40 19.04
N GLY A 181 -0.05 0.13 18.86
CA GLY A 181 0.39 0.78 17.62
C GLY A 181 0.48 -0.17 16.42
N LEU A 182 0.56 -1.48 16.65
CA LEU A 182 0.64 -2.47 15.57
C LEU A 182 -0.73 -2.81 14.94
N GLN A 183 -1.81 -2.15 15.37
CA GLN A 183 -3.17 -2.45 14.91
C GLN A 183 -3.32 -2.27 13.39
N TYR A 184 -2.67 -1.27 12.80
CA TYR A 184 -2.70 -1.06 11.34
C TYR A 184 -2.22 -2.33 10.59
N PHE A 185 -1.13 -2.96 11.03
CA PHE A 185 -0.63 -4.18 10.39
C PHE A 185 -1.60 -5.35 10.55
N ARG A 186 -2.26 -5.48 11.71
CA ARG A 186 -3.29 -6.52 11.93
C ARG A 186 -4.46 -6.34 10.97
N ASN A 187 -4.98 -5.11 10.85
CA ASN A 187 -6.10 -4.79 9.96
C ASN A 187 -5.77 -5.10 8.50
N ARG A 188 -4.56 -4.75 8.03
CA ARG A 188 -4.17 -5.00 6.63
C ARG A 188 -4.04 -6.47 6.25
N VAL A 189 -3.82 -7.39 7.20
CA VAL A 189 -3.75 -8.83 6.88
C VAL A 189 -5.08 -9.35 6.33
N SER A 190 -6.22 -8.90 6.88
CA SER A 190 -7.54 -9.29 6.38
C SER A 190 -8.00 -8.42 5.20
N GLN A 191 -7.82 -7.10 5.28
CA GLN A 191 -8.25 -6.17 4.23
C GLN A 191 -7.55 -6.44 2.89
N ALA A 192 -6.22 -6.65 2.90
CA ALA A 192 -5.46 -6.89 1.67
C ALA A 192 -5.90 -8.15 0.90
N ARG A 193 -6.43 -9.17 1.60
CA ARG A 193 -6.94 -10.37 0.94
C ARG A 193 -8.17 -10.07 0.08
N ARG A 194 -9.16 -9.38 0.67
CA ARG A 194 -10.37 -8.94 -0.04
C ARG A 194 -10.02 -8.02 -1.22
N ASP A 195 -9.13 -7.07 -0.97
CA ASP A 195 -8.65 -6.09 -1.94
C ASP A 195 -8.01 -6.77 -3.17
N VAL A 196 -7.18 -7.78 -2.95
CA VAL A 196 -6.52 -8.57 -4.00
C VAL A 196 -7.52 -9.38 -4.82
N GLU A 197 -8.49 -10.05 -4.18
CA GLU A 197 -9.49 -10.85 -4.88
C GLU A 197 -10.22 -10.01 -5.95
N GLN A 198 -10.64 -8.79 -5.59
CA GLN A 198 -11.27 -7.87 -6.54
C GLN A 198 -10.30 -7.38 -7.63
N GLY A 199 -9.13 -6.86 -7.24
CA GLY A 199 -8.19 -6.27 -8.19
C GLY A 199 -7.64 -7.29 -9.19
N LEU A 200 -7.45 -8.53 -8.75
CA LEU A 200 -6.93 -9.62 -9.57
C LEU A 200 -7.99 -10.05 -10.60
N ALA A 201 -9.25 -10.21 -10.19
CA ALA A 201 -10.34 -10.53 -11.12
C ALA A 201 -10.43 -9.51 -12.25
N VAL A 202 -10.46 -8.20 -11.93
CA VAL A 202 -10.47 -7.13 -12.95
C VAL A 202 -9.26 -7.21 -13.87
N THR A 203 -8.09 -7.53 -13.34
CA THR A 203 -6.85 -7.60 -14.13
C THR A 203 -6.85 -8.80 -15.06
N LEU A 204 -7.23 -9.99 -14.58
CA LEU A 204 -7.27 -11.19 -15.41
C LEU A 204 -8.31 -11.07 -16.53
N ASP A 205 -9.49 -10.51 -16.22
CA ASP A 205 -10.58 -10.36 -17.19
C ASP A 205 -10.30 -9.27 -18.24
N HIS A 206 -9.60 -8.19 -17.88
CA HIS A 206 -9.38 -7.06 -18.79
C HIS A 206 -8.17 -7.23 -19.70
N PHE A 207 -7.06 -7.78 -19.17
CA PHE A 207 -5.81 -7.89 -19.92
C PHE A 207 -5.75 -9.26 -20.62
N ASP A 208 -6.51 -9.38 -21.71
CA ASP A 208 -6.85 -10.65 -22.39
C ASP A 208 -5.99 -10.95 -23.65
N THR A 209 -5.16 -10.01 -24.07
CA THR A 209 -4.16 -10.20 -25.14
C THR A 209 -2.75 -10.21 -24.58
N ARG A 210 -1.80 -10.85 -25.27
CA ARG A 210 -0.39 -10.88 -24.84
C ARG A 210 0.17 -9.47 -24.59
N ASP A 211 -0.07 -8.52 -25.51
CA ASP A 211 0.40 -7.14 -25.37
C ASP A 211 -0.15 -6.47 -24.11
N MET A 212 -1.43 -6.71 -23.80
CA MET A 212 -2.07 -6.20 -22.58
C MET A 212 -1.48 -6.87 -21.33
N GLN A 213 -1.27 -8.18 -21.35
CA GLN A 213 -0.68 -8.89 -20.21
C GLN A 213 0.74 -8.42 -19.91
N GLU A 214 1.58 -8.24 -20.93
CA GLU A 214 2.91 -7.64 -20.77
C GLU A 214 2.82 -6.22 -20.20
N ARG A 215 1.88 -5.41 -20.72
CA ARG A 215 1.60 -4.07 -20.19
C ARG A 215 1.20 -4.10 -18.71
N ALA A 216 0.40 -5.07 -18.27
CA ALA A 216 0.04 -5.24 -16.86
C ALA A 216 1.26 -5.58 -15.99
N LEU A 217 2.18 -6.41 -16.49
CA LEU A 217 3.45 -6.68 -15.80
C LEU A 217 4.31 -5.42 -15.66
N ASP A 218 4.33 -4.55 -16.66
CA ASP A 218 5.03 -3.25 -16.61
C ASP A 218 4.37 -2.27 -15.64
N ILE A 219 3.04 -2.25 -15.57
CA ILE A 219 2.29 -1.44 -14.60
C ILE A 219 2.60 -1.91 -13.18
N LEU A 220 2.63 -3.22 -12.96
CA LEU A 220 3.00 -3.78 -11.67
C LEU A 220 4.46 -3.48 -11.33
N GLN A 221 5.36 -3.50 -12.32
CA GLN A 221 6.75 -3.08 -12.16
C GLN A 221 6.85 -1.61 -11.73
N PHE A 222 6.14 -0.70 -12.41
CA PHE A 222 6.06 0.71 -12.01
C PHE A 222 5.66 0.87 -10.54
N LYS A 223 4.66 0.12 -10.08
CA LYS A 223 4.26 0.17 -8.66
C LYS A 223 5.35 -0.35 -7.73
N LEU A 224 6.06 -1.41 -8.10
CA LEU A 224 7.18 -1.94 -7.33
C LEU A 224 8.30 -0.89 -7.24
N ASP A 225 8.58 -0.19 -8.33
CA ASP A 225 9.58 0.88 -8.40
C ASP A 225 9.20 2.09 -7.53
N VAL A 226 7.92 2.46 -7.47
CA VAL A 226 7.42 3.47 -6.51
C VAL A 226 7.76 3.08 -5.08
N LEU A 227 7.43 1.84 -4.70
CA LEU A 227 7.69 1.33 -3.35
C LEU A 227 9.19 1.25 -3.07
N TRP A 228 10.00 0.86 -4.06
CA TRP A 228 11.45 0.78 -3.92
C TRP A 228 12.07 2.17 -3.74
N THR A 229 11.69 3.14 -4.59
CA THR A 229 12.16 4.53 -4.56
C THR A 229 11.87 5.21 -3.22
N MET A 230 10.70 4.94 -2.63
CA MET A 230 10.40 5.44 -1.28
C MET A 230 11.44 4.94 -0.25
N ASN A 231 11.84 3.66 -0.34
CA ASN A 231 12.81 3.10 0.57
C ASN A 231 14.24 3.58 0.27
N ASP A 232 14.61 3.82 -0.99
CA ASP A 232 15.89 4.45 -1.36
C ASP A 232 15.99 5.86 -0.76
N ALA A 233 14.91 6.65 -0.85
CA ALA A 233 14.86 7.99 -0.30
C ALA A 233 14.98 7.99 1.24
N MET A 234 14.31 7.06 1.92
CA MET A 234 14.46 6.89 3.37
C MET A 234 15.84 6.36 3.76
N ALA A 235 16.41 5.43 2.99
CA ALA A 235 17.76 4.91 3.20
C ALA A 235 18.82 6.01 3.04
N THR A 236 18.62 6.93 2.09
CA THR A 236 19.50 8.09 1.90
C THR A 236 19.40 9.06 3.08
N ALA A 237 18.18 9.32 3.57
CA ALA A 237 17.96 10.28 4.65
C ALA A 237 18.34 9.77 6.04
N TYR A 238 18.08 8.49 6.35
CA TYR A 238 18.24 7.91 7.69
C TYR A 238 19.32 6.82 7.77
N GLY A 239 19.97 6.49 6.65
CA GLY A 239 20.97 5.44 6.56
C GLY A 239 20.40 4.01 6.56
N VAL A 240 21.25 3.05 6.23
CA VAL A 240 21.01 1.61 6.40
C VAL A 240 22.15 1.05 7.24
N THR A 241 21.80 0.44 8.37
CA THR A 241 22.75 -0.28 9.22
C THR A 241 23.10 -1.61 8.54
N LYS A 242 24.39 -1.85 8.30
CA LYS A 242 24.89 -3.12 7.75
C LYS A 242 24.84 -4.22 8.80
#